data_AF-A0ABC8B4B3-F1
#
_entry.id   AF-A0ABC8B4B3-F1
#
_cell.length_a   1.000
_cell.length_b   1.000
_cell.length_c   1.000
_cell.angle_alpha   90.00
_cell.angle_beta   90.00
_cell.angle_gamma   90.00
#
_symmetry.space_group_name_H-M   'P 1'
#
loop_
_entity.id
_entity.type
_entity.pdbx_description
1 polymer ?
#
loop_
_entity_poly.entity_id
_entity_poly.type
_entity_poly.pdbx_seq_one_letter_code
_entity_poly.pdbx_strand_id
1 'polypeptide(L)'
;MSTLKYGAMASLLFLAPLAAGCDSTSKSDAAQSTSTPSATVVTDDDALRARERDHGARVGLFAVDTGTGRTLGYRQDERFTINSTFKPLA
;
A
#
# COMPACT_ATOMS: atom_id res chain seq x y z
N MET A 1 -42.98 -14.51 7.28
CA MET A 1 -43.44 -15.90 7.14
C MET A 1 -43.39 -16.27 5.66
N SER A 2 -42.95 -17.49 5.37
CA SER A 2 -42.76 -18.11 4.04
C SER A 2 -41.39 -17.86 3.39
N THR A 3 -40.32 -18.61 3.73
CA THR A 3 -39.94 -20.01 3.31
C THR A 3 -39.48 -20.08 1.85
N LEU A 4 -38.18 -20.23 1.59
CA LEU A 4 -37.45 -21.50 1.37
C LEU A 4 -37.02 -21.60 -0.11
N LYS A 5 -35.72 -21.79 -0.36
CA LYS A 5 -35.21 -23.05 -0.93
C LYS A 5 -33.71 -22.96 -1.20
N TYR A 6 -32.97 -23.70 -0.37
CA TYR A 6 -31.62 -24.15 -0.62
C TYR A 6 -31.58 -24.98 -1.91
N GLY A 7 -30.87 -24.49 -2.92
CA GLY A 7 -30.47 -25.26 -4.09
C GLY A 7 -29.09 -25.85 -3.86
N ALA A 8 -29.04 -26.96 -3.14
CA ALA A 8 -27.90 -27.88 -3.23
C ALA A 8 -27.87 -28.46 -4.64
N MET A 9 -26.87 -28.13 -5.44
CA MET A 9 -26.50 -28.94 -6.61
C MET A 9 -25.04 -29.32 -6.47
N ALA A 10 -24.88 -30.57 -6.10
CA ALA A 10 -23.63 -31.28 -5.95
C ALA A 10 -23.04 -31.62 -7.32
N SER A 11 -21.70 -31.72 -7.33
CA SER A 11 -20.90 -32.66 -8.12
C SER A 11 -20.80 -32.43 -9.63
N LEU A 12 -19.59 -32.08 -10.09
CA LEU A 12 -18.88 -33.00 -10.98
C LEU A 12 -17.36 -32.95 -10.73
N LEU A 13 -16.83 -34.16 -10.60
CA LEU A 13 -15.47 -34.61 -10.30
C LEU A 13 -14.55 -34.49 -11.54
N PHE A 14 -13.24 -34.30 -11.27
CA PHE A 14 -12.05 -34.78 -12.04
C PHE A 14 -11.78 -34.15 -13.42
N LEU A 15 -10.56 -34.07 -13.97
CA LEU A 15 -9.15 -34.18 -13.55
C LEU A 15 -8.40 -34.18 -14.91
N ALA A 16 -7.48 -33.25 -15.19
CA ALA A 16 -6.25 -33.56 -15.94
C ALA A 16 -5.28 -32.35 -16.02
N PRO A 17 -3.95 -32.60 -16.03
CA PRO A 17 -2.90 -31.60 -15.80
C PRO A 17 -1.97 -31.37 -17.02
N LEU A 18 -0.96 -30.52 -16.80
CA LEU A 18 0.30 -30.33 -17.56
C LEU A 18 0.24 -29.63 -18.92
N ALA A 19 0.58 -28.33 -18.92
CA ALA A 19 1.40 -27.75 -19.96
C ALA A 19 2.65 -27.14 -19.31
N ALA A 20 3.75 -27.87 -19.45
CA ALA A 20 5.09 -27.35 -19.23
C ALA A 20 5.39 -26.31 -20.32
N GLY A 21 5.91 -25.15 -19.90
CA GLY A 21 6.43 -24.11 -20.79
C GLY A 21 7.35 -23.20 -20.00
N CYS A 22 8.60 -23.65 -19.83
CA CYS A 22 9.67 -22.77 -19.40
C CYS A 22 10.24 -22.03 -20.63
N ASP A 23 10.81 -20.87 -20.34
CA ASP A 23 11.74 -20.10 -21.15
C ASP A 23 11.21 -19.22 -22.28
N SER A 24 11.06 -17.94 -21.95
CA SER A 24 11.79 -16.89 -22.67
C SER A 24 12.13 -15.79 -21.68
N THR A 25 13.40 -15.78 -21.26
CA THR A 25 14.07 -14.59 -20.76
C THR A 25 13.77 -13.41 -21.70
N SER A 26 13.15 -12.38 -21.16
CA SER A 26 13.32 -11.01 -21.62
C SER A 26 13.48 -10.16 -20.38
N LYS A 27 14.72 -10.10 -19.91
CA LYS A 27 15.19 -9.09 -18.96
C LYS A 27 15.13 -7.74 -19.69
N SER A 28 13.93 -7.18 -19.78
CA SER A 28 13.76 -5.78 -20.12
C SER A 28 13.94 -5.00 -18.83
N ASP A 29 15.19 -4.62 -18.56
CA ASP A 29 15.53 -3.53 -17.66
C ASP A 29 14.92 -2.24 -18.22
N ALA A 30 13.63 -2.05 -17.97
CA ALA A 30 13.05 -0.73 -17.88
C ALA A 30 12.75 -0.55 -16.40
N ALA A 31 13.67 0.11 -15.70
CA ALA A 31 13.35 0.80 -14.46
C ALA A 31 12.22 1.80 -14.81
N GLN A 32 10.99 1.31 -14.77
CA GLN A 32 9.82 2.14 -14.84
C GLN A 32 9.81 2.86 -13.49
N SER A 33 10.44 4.03 -13.47
CA SER A 33 10.27 5.00 -12.40
C SER A 33 8.80 5.36 -12.41
N THR A 34 8.01 4.59 -11.67
CA THR A 34 6.69 5.01 -11.26
C THR A 34 6.92 6.35 -10.56
N SER A 35 6.42 7.41 -11.17
CA SER A 35 6.49 8.75 -10.58
C SER A 35 5.88 8.66 -9.20
N THR A 36 6.70 8.82 -8.16
CA THR A 36 6.21 8.90 -6.79
C THR A 36 5.10 9.93 -6.78
N PRO A 37 3.88 9.59 -6.33
CA PRO A 37 2.81 10.56 -6.27
C PRO A 37 3.29 11.74 -5.42
N SER A 38 3.46 12.89 -6.07
CA SER A 38 3.98 14.10 -5.42
C SER A 38 2.95 14.54 -4.39
N ALA A 39 3.27 14.34 -3.12
CA ALA A 39 2.42 14.79 -2.04
C ALA A 39 2.26 16.31 -2.11
N THR A 40 1.05 16.82 -1.84
CA THR A 40 0.93 18.25 -1.58
C THR A 40 1.65 18.50 -0.25
N VAL A 41 2.65 19.39 -0.27
CA VAL A 41 3.37 19.78 0.95
C VAL A 41 2.36 20.35 1.95
N VAL A 42 2.44 19.90 3.20
CA VAL A 42 1.55 20.36 4.27
C VAL A 42 1.65 21.89 4.38
N THR A 43 0.52 22.59 4.28
CA THR A 43 0.49 24.05 4.33
C THR A 43 0.88 24.62 5.70
N ASP A 44 0.92 23.77 6.74
CA ASP A 44 1.28 24.12 8.12
C ASP A 44 2.53 23.36 8.59
N ASP A 45 3.61 23.47 7.82
CA ASP A 45 4.93 22.97 8.22
C ASP A 45 5.39 23.57 9.56
N ASP A 46 4.94 24.78 9.90
CA ASP A 46 5.40 25.50 11.08
C ASP A 46 4.87 24.89 12.38
N ALA A 47 3.62 24.40 12.40
CA ALA A 47 3.12 23.64 13.54
C ALA A 47 3.91 22.34 13.76
N LEU A 48 4.27 21.62 12.69
CA LEU A 48 5.08 20.41 12.79
C LEU A 48 6.51 20.73 13.24
N ARG A 49 7.13 21.78 12.72
CA ARG A 49 8.45 22.26 13.18
C ARG A 49 8.41 22.70 14.64
N ALA A 50 7.34 23.36 15.08
CA ALA A 50 7.16 23.71 16.49
C ALA A 50 7.11 22.46 17.37
N ARG A 51 6.36 21.43 16.94
CA ARG A 51 6.30 20.15 17.66
C ARG A 51 7.65 19.43 17.70
N GLU A 52 8.42 19.47 16.61
CA GLU A 52 9.79 18.92 16.60
C GLU A 52 10.68 19.62 17.64
N ARG A 53 10.61 20.96 17.74
CA ARG A 53 11.37 21.73 18.74
C ARG A 53 10.94 21.44 20.17
N ASP A 54 9.63 21.47 20.43
CA ASP A 54 9.06 21.30 21.77
C ASP A 54 9.40 19.91 22.37
N HIS A 55 9.56 18.89 21.52
CA HIS A 55 9.79 17.50 21.95
C HIS A 55 11.21 17.01 21.67
N GLY A 56 12.07 17.84 21.09
CA GLY A 56 13.41 17.42 20.64
C GLY A 56 13.35 16.22 19.70
N ALA A 57 12.34 16.17 18.83
CA ALA A 57 11.99 15.01 18.02
C ALA A 57 12.07 15.33 16.52
N ARG A 58 11.98 14.27 15.70
CA ARG A 58 11.87 14.35 14.24
C ARG A 58 10.58 13.67 13.83
N VAL A 59 9.76 14.34 13.01
CA VAL A 59 8.43 13.85 12.64
C VAL A 59 8.35 13.66 11.13
N GLY A 60 7.96 12.46 10.69
CA GLY A 60 7.55 12.19 9.32
C GLY A 60 6.04 11.99 9.25
N LEU A 61 5.38 12.67 8.31
CA LEU A 61 3.94 12.56 8.09
C LEU A 61 3.65 12.35 6.61
N PHE A 62 2.83 11.35 6.32
CA PHE A 62 2.22 11.15 5.02
C PHE A 62 0.77 10.73 5.23
N ALA A 63 -0.16 11.40 4.56
CA ALA A 63 -1.58 11.08 4.60
C ALA A 63 -2.17 11.11 3.19
N VAL A 64 -3.14 10.23 2.95
CA VAL A 64 -3.90 10.16 1.70
C VAL A 64 -5.39 10.15 2.01
N ASP A 65 -6.13 11.05 1.38
CA ASP A 65 -7.60 10.96 1.29
C ASP A 65 -7.92 9.89 0.25
N THR A 66 -8.39 8.73 0.71
CA THR A 66 -8.67 7.57 -0.15
C THR A 66 -9.92 7.77 -1.03
N GLY A 67 -10.73 8.79 -0.79
CA GLY A 67 -11.88 9.13 -1.64
C GLY A 67 -11.51 10.05 -2.81
N THR A 68 -10.61 11.02 -2.58
CA THR A 68 -10.23 12.01 -3.61
C THR A 68 -8.83 11.82 -4.20
N GLY A 69 -7.98 11.00 -3.56
CA GLY A 69 -6.57 10.83 -3.92
C GLY A 69 -5.67 12.00 -3.51
N ARG A 70 -6.20 13.02 -2.81
CA ARG A 70 -5.40 14.12 -2.29
C ARG A 70 -4.44 13.62 -1.20
N THR A 71 -3.23 14.13 -1.21
CA THR A 71 -2.16 13.70 -0.31
C THR A 71 -1.57 14.89 0.44
N LEU A 72 -1.13 14.64 1.67
CA LEU A 72 -0.39 15.57 2.52
C LEU A 72 0.94 14.94 2.89
N GLY A 73 2.03 15.70 2.82
CA GLY A 73 3.38 15.23 3.16
C GLY A 73 4.21 16.24 3.94
N TYR A 74 4.88 15.77 5.01
CA TYR A 74 5.95 16.46 5.71
C TYR A 74 7.07 15.46 6.01
N ARG A 75 8.26 15.66 5.42
CA ARG A 75 9.39 14.69 5.48
C ARG A 75 8.97 13.27 5.07
N GLN A 76 7.99 13.13 4.17
CA GLN A 76 7.42 11.82 3.82
C GLN A 76 8.43 10.85 3.20
N ASP A 77 9.51 11.37 2.61
CA ASP A 77 10.55 10.58 1.96
C ASP A 77 11.77 10.33 2.88
N GLU A 78 11.77 10.88 4.09
CA GLU A 78 12.82 10.64 5.10
C GLU A 78 12.64 9.25 5.74
N ARG A 79 13.75 8.58 6.06
CA ARG A 79 13.71 7.22 6.65
C ARG A 79 13.55 7.29 8.16
N PHE A 80 12.67 6.45 8.70
CA PHE A 80 12.45 6.25 10.14
C PHE A 80 12.60 4.77 10.51
N THR A 81 12.88 4.48 11.78
CA THR A 81 12.99 3.09 12.24
C THR A 81 11.61 2.43 12.30
N ILE A 82 11.47 1.25 11.69
CA ILE A 82 10.16 0.57 11.60
C ILE A 82 9.69 0.03 12.97
N ASN A 83 10.59 -0.16 13.93
CA ASN A 83 10.29 -0.60 15.31
C ASN A 83 9.31 -1.77 15.37
N SER A 84 8.12 -1.58 15.94
CA SER A 84 7.06 -2.61 15.99
C SER A 84 6.02 -2.48 14.86
N THR A 85 6.13 -1.47 13.99
CA THR A 85 5.17 -1.26 12.90
C THR A 85 5.30 -2.28 11.77
N PHE A 86 6.35 -3.09 11.77
CA PHE A 86 6.48 -4.22 10.84
C PHE A 86 5.49 -5.36 11.13
N LYS A 87 5.00 -5.48 12.37
CA LYS A 87 4.21 -6.64 12.82
C LYS A 87 3.01 -6.98 11.93
N PRO A 88 2.28 -6.02 11.35
CA PRO A 88 1.18 -6.32 10.43
C PRO A 88 1.63 -6.75 9.02
N LEU A 89 2.91 -6.60 8.68
CA LEU A 89 3.47 -6.82 7.34
C LEU A 89 4.24 -8.14 7.21
N ALA A 90 4.52 -8.84 8.32
CA ALA A 90 5.39 -10.01 8.39
C ALA A 90 4.68 -11.25 8.95
#